data_AF-A0A8H9YAB2-F1
#
_entry.id   AF-A0A8H9YAB2-F1
#
_cell.length_a   1.000
_cell.length_b   1.000
_cell.length_c   1.000
_cell.angle_alpha   90.00
_cell.angle_beta   90.00
_cell.angle_gamma   90.00
#
_symmetry.space_group_name_H-M   'P 1'
#
loop_
_entity.id
_entity.type
_entity.pdbx_description
1 polymer ?
#
loop_
_entity_poly.entity_id
_entity_poly.type
_entity_poly.pdbx_seq_one_letter_code
_entity_poly.pdbx_strand_id
1 'polypeptide(L)' 'MTSGNGNDRQRQRLVAEAVLGFLGFFTVLALVRAVWNLFRDEPSVGPSVLLLVLLVLTWLAWRWRRRL' A
#
# COMPACT_ATOMS: atom_id res chain seq x y z
N MET A 1 -6.43 35.95 -19.87
CA MET A 1 -7.21 34.89 -19.20
C MET A 1 -6.38 33.61 -19.14
N THR A 2 -5.37 33.54 -18.29
CA THR A 2 -4.53 32.32 -18.14
C THR A 2 -4.00 32.27 -16.71
N SER A 3 -4.86 31.92 -15.74
CA SER A 3 -4.44 31.64 -14.36
C SER A 3 -5.28 30.49 -13.78
N GLY A 4 -5.24 29.34 -14.44
CA GLY A 4 -5.89 28.09 -13.99
C GLY A 4 -4.91 26.94 -13.73
N ASN A 5 -3.79 26.91 -14.45
CA ASN A 5 -2.94 25.72 -14.56
C ASN A 5 -2.13 25.37 -13.29
N GLY A 6 -1.91 26.33 -12.38
CA GLY A 6 -1.14 26.13 -11.15
C GLY A 6 -1.94 25.40 -10.06
N ASN A 7 -3.23 25.74 -9.93
CA ASN A 7 -4.13 25.16 -8.92
C ASN A 7 -4.49 23.71 -9.26
N ASP A 8 -4.63 23.39 -10.55
CA ASP A 8 -4.98 22.04 -11.00
C ASP A 8 -3.85 21.04 -10.72
N ARG A 9 -2.60 21.44 -10.91
CA ARG A 9 -1.42 20.61 -10.58
C ARG A 9 -1.31 20.35 -9.08
N GLN A 10 -1.61 21.35 -8.25
CA GLN A 10 -1.60 21.19 -6.80
C GLN A 10 -2.73 20.26 -6.32
N ARG A 11 -3.94 20.40 -6.88
CA ARG A 11 -5.07 19.50 -6.62
C ARG A 11 -4.77 18.07 -7.05
N GLN A 12 -4.22 17.87 -8.25
CA GLN A 12 -3.83 16.53 -8.73
C GLN A 12 -2.78 15.88 -7.83
N ARG A 13 -1.84 16.66 -7.28
CA ARG A 13 -0.84 16.15 -6.34
C ARG A 13 -1.48 15.69 -5.02
N LEU A 14 -2.38 16.50 -4.47
CA LEU A 14 -3.14 16.16 -3.25
C LEU A 14 -4.01 14.91 -3.46
N VAL A 15 -4.68 14.82 -4.61
CA VAL A 15 -5.48 13.64 -4.97
C VAL A 15 -4.60 12.42 -5.13
N ALA A 16 -3.46 12.51 -5.83
CA ALA A 16 -2.55 11.40 -6.00
C ALA A 16 -1.99 10.90 -4.65
N GLU A 17 -1.71 11.80 -3.72
CA GLU A 17 -1.23 11.48 -2.38
C GLU A 17 -2.33 10.80 -1.52
N ALA A 18 -3.57 11.31 -1.58
CA ALA A 18 -4.72 10.68 -0.93
C ALA A 18 -5.04 9.29 -1.52
N VAL A 19 -5.00 9.16 -2.85
CA VAL A 19 -5.21 7.88 -3.54
C VAL A 19 -4.12 6.88 -3.20
N LEU A 20 -2.85 7.31 -3.10
CA LEU A 20 -1.75 6.45 -2.66
C LEU A 20 -1.93 5.98 -1.21
N GLY A 21 -2.37 6.86 -0.30
CA GLY A 21 -2.68 6.50 1.08
C GLY A 21 -3.85 5.51 1.16
N PHE A 22 -4.94 5.77 0.44
CA PHE A 22 -6.11 4.91 0.37
C PHE A 22 -5.78 3.53 -0.23
N LEU A 23 -5.06 3.51 -1.35
CA LEU A 23 -4.64 2.29 -2.01
C LEU A 23 -3.69 1.49 -1.12
N GLY A 24 -2.80 2.16 -0.39
CA GLY A 24 -1.94 1.54 0.62
C GLY A 24 -2.75 0.85 1.72
N PHE A 25 -3.78 1.52 2.26
CA PHE A 25 -4.67 0.96 3.26
C PHE A 25 -5.44 -0.27 2.75
N PHE A 26 -6.03 -0.17 1.56
CA PHE A 26 -6.70 -1.30 0.91
C PHE A 26 -5.75 -2.46 0.62
N THR A 27 -4.52 -2.16 0.25
CA THR A 27 -3.48 -3.18 0.03
C THR A 27 -3.17 -3.93 1.32
N VAL A 28 -3.06 -3.23 2.47
CA VAL A 28 -2.87 -3.88 3.78
C VAL A 28 -4.08 -4.76 4.14
N LEU A 29 -5.30 -4.27 3.95
CA LEU A 29 -6.50 -5.08 4.20
C LEU A 29 -6.57 -6.32 3.30
N ALA A 30 -6.27 -6.17 2.01
CA ALA A 30 -6.20 -7.27 1.06
C ALA A 30 -5.11 -8.29 1.45
N LEU A 31 -3.96 -7.81 1.93
CA LEU A 31 -2.88 -8.65 2.44
C LEU A 31 -3.35 -9.46 3.67
N VAL A 32 -3.95 -8.79 4.67
CA VAL A 32 -4.50 -9.45 5.87
C VAL A 32 -5.51 -10.52 5.47
N ARG A 33 -6.39 -10.20 4.51
CA ARG A 33 -7.40 -11.13 4.01
C ARG A 33 -6.78 -12.33 3.29
N ALA A 34 -5.77 -12.10 2.44
CA ALA A 34 -5.07 -13.16 1.73
C ALA A 34 -4.32 -14.09 2.70
N VAL A 35 -3.68 -13.51 3.72
CA VAL A 35 -3.01 -14.23 4.80
C VAL A 35 -4.03 -15.07 5.59
N TRP A 36 -5.17 -14.49 5.97
CA TRP A 36 -6.25 -15.20 6.66
C TRP A 36 -6.81 -16.35 5.83
N ASN A 37 -7.01 -16.15 4.52
CA ASN A 37 -7.43 -17.21 3.62
C ASN A 37 -6.41 -18.35 3.57
N LEU A 38 -5.13 -18.03 3.53
CA LEU A 38 -4.04 -19.00 3.45
C LEU A 38 -3.86 -19.83 4.74
N PHE A 39 -4.29 -19.31 5.90
CA PHE A 39 -4.33 -20.09 7.15
C PHE A 39 -5.52 -21.06 7.22
N ARG A 40 -6.53 -20.92 6.35
CA ARG A 40 -7.70 -21.79 6.31
C ARG A 40 -7.45 -23.10 5.55
N ASP A 41 -6.50 -23.08 4.62
CA ASP A 41 -6.08 -24.24 3.82
C ASP A 41 -4.82 -24.90 4.44
N GLU A 42 -5.02 -25.77 5.44
CA GLU A 42 -4.14 -26.88 5.91
C GLU A 42 -2.61 -26.65 6.18
N PRO A 43 -1.98 -27.43 7.08
CA PRO A 43 -0.91 -26.95 7.94
C PRO A 43 0.50 -27.16 7.35
N SER A 44 1.14 -26.11 6.82
CA SER A 44 2.61 -25.90 6.93
C SER A 44 3.10 -24.54 6.43
N VAL A 45 2.22 -23.66 5.94
CA VAL A 45 2.63 -22.42 5.26
C VAL A 45 3.00 -21.28 6.21
N GLY A 46 2.84 -21.46 7.53
CA GLY A 46 3.05 -20.45 8.57
C GLY A 46 4.30 -19.56 8.42
N PRO A 47 5.51 -20.13 8.27
CA PRO A 47 6.73 -19.32 8.18
C PRO A 47 6.87 -18.54 6.86
N SER A 48 6.46 -19.14 5.74
CA SER A 48 6.54 -18.52 4.41
C SER A 48 5.63 -17.30 4.29
N VAL A 49 4.46 -17.38 4.91
CA VAL A 49 3.49 -16.27 4.94
C VAL A 49 3.98 -15.14 5.82
N LEU A 50 4.55 -15.47 6.98
CA LEU A 50 5.12 -14.49 7.89
C LEU A 50 6.28 -13.72 7.22
N LEU A 51 7.12 -14.42 6.46
CA LEU A 51 8.14 -13.80 5.60
C LEU A 51 7.55 -12.91 4.52
N LEU A 52 6.48 -13.33 3.83
CA LEU A 52 5.83 -12.53 2.79
C LEU A 52 5.24 -11.25 3.38
N VAL A 53 4.60 -11.32 4.54
CA VAL A 53 4.09 -10.15 5.26
C VAL A 53 5.22 -9.22 5.67
N LEU A 54 6.29 -9.75 6.27
CA LEU A 54 7.47 -8.94 6.65
C LEU A 54 8.12 -8.28 5.44
N LEU A 55 8.21 -8.99 4.31
CA LEU A 55 8.77 -8.50 3.06
C LEU A 55 7.93 -7.35 2.50
N VAL A 56 6.60 -7.49 2.49
CA VAL A 56 5.68 -6.43 2.06
C VAL A 56 5.78 -5.21 2.99
N LEU A 57 5.81 -5.41 4.31
CA LEU A 57 6.00 -4.33 5.28
C LEU A 57 7.34 -3.61 5.08
N THR A 58 8.41 -4.37 4.90
CA THR A 58 9.76 -3.85 4.66
C THR A 58 9.82 -3.08 3.35
N TRP A 59 9.20 -3.60 2.30
CA TRP A 59 9.12 -2.94 1.00
C TRP A 59 8.30 -1.66 1.06
N LEU A 60 7.17 -1.64 1.80
CA LEU A 60 6.37 -0.44 2.05
C LEU A 60 7.16 0.61 2.85
N ALA A 61 7.82 0.20 3.93
CA ALA A 61 8.65 1.07 4.76
C ALA A 61 9.79 1.69 3.94
N TRP A 62 10.43 0.88 3.10
CA TRP A 62 11.46 1.35 2.17
C TRP A 62 10.91 2.28 1.09
N ARG A 63 9.72 1.96 0.55
CA ARG A 63 9.01 2.79 -0.42
C ARG A 63 8.67 4.15 0.17
N TRP A 64 8.18 4.19 1.41
CA TRP A 64 7.86 5.41 2.14
C TRP A 64 9.11 6.21 2.46
N ARG A 65 10.20 5.56 2.90
CA ARG A 65 11.48 6.22 3.14
C ARG A 65 12.11 6.85 1.89
N ARG A 66 11.88 6.27 0.70
CA ARG A 66 12.30 6.87 -0.58
C ARG A 66 11.36 7.99 -1.07
N ARG A 67 10.16 8.11 -0.49
CA ARG A 67 9.16 9.12 -0.85
C ARG A 67 9.26 10.36 0.04
N LEU A 68 9.79 10.20 1.27
CA LEU A 68 10.33 11.24 2.14
C LEU A 68 11.66 11.78 1.57
#